data_AF-A0A1I5CNL0-F1
#
_entry.id   AF-A0A1I5CNL0-F1
#
_cell.length_a   1.000
_cell.length_b   1.000
_cell.length_c   1.000
_cell.angle_alpha   90.00
_cell.angle_beta   90.00
_cell.angle_gamma   90.00
#
_symmetry.space_group_name_H-M   'P 1'
#
loop_
_entity.id
_entity.type
_entity.pdbx_description
1 polymer ?
#
loop_
_entity_poly.entity_id
_entity_poly.type
_entity_poly.pdbx_seq_one_letter_code
_entity_poly.pdbx_strand_id
1 'polypeptide(L)'
;METTGRTETLPPALGLDDLAAAAPIPATESMPADVAELLEPHSGVYVLSDDKPSLDAGSAHVRAAADVWHVDAVHGELRTTIPGLEQTELPLETAESVRAEDAGTDSHRPGWLEQQFLPRLAPFQLSPRETGSPGSRLFFEPRAAAEAERLAYPWCCVGRVVTSSSLGTWTGSGVLVGPNLLLTAGHVAPFGGSNWSMEFIPALRQGDPNPRPFGSAFVSQYRGYNRPSDVFGYDYAICRLYRPLGQALGWMGVQSWGDEDEYERRSYTSSGYPATFGGRPAVQFAIGIRDLDNDSPGKELETVEYTTGGWSGGPLWFFAGQSPMVVGVLSGAETDGFDPRRDVYAGYTAMIDLVRFGRDNWRP
;
A
#
# COMPACT_ATOMS: atom_id res chain seq x y z
N MET A 1 -14.13 32.31 -16.45
CA MET A 1 -14.49 32.63 -15.06
C MET A 1 -13.59 31.75 -14.22
N GLU A 2 -12.41 32.28 -13.88
CA GLU A 2 -11.37 31.55 -13.15
C GLU A 2 -11.86 31.30 -11.72
N THR A 3 -12.07 30.04 -11.38
CA THR A 3 -12.22 29.61 -9.99
C THR A 3 -10.82 29.45 -9.42
N THR A 4 -10.30 30.53 -8.84
CA THR A 4 -9.18 30.50 -7.89
C THR A 4 -9.56 29.56 -6.74
N GLY A 5 -9.01 28.35 -6.73
CA GLY A 5 -9.14 27.41 -5.63
C GLY A 5 -8.48 28.01 -4.40
N ARG A 6 -9.29 28.38 -3.40
CA ARG A 6 -8.79 28.59 -2.04
C ARG A 6 -8.31 27.24 -1.54
N THR A 7 -7.02 27.13 -1.21
CA THR A 7 -6.50 26.04 -0.39
C THR A 7 -7.21 26.11 0.97
N GLU A 8 -8.20 25.26 1.20
CA GLU A 8 -8.72 25.07 2.56
C GLU A 8 -7.56 24.54 3.40
N THR A 9 -7.21 25.27 4.45
CA THR A 9 -6.24 24.82 5.45
C THR A 9 -6.73 23.50 6.03
N LEU A 10 -5.94 22.43 5.89
CA LEU A 10 -6.25 21.14 6.49
C LEU A 10 -6.56 21.30 7.99
N PRO A 11 -7.51 20.52 8.54
CA PRO A 11 -7.72 20.50 9.98
C PRO A 11 -6.44 20.10 10.73
N PRO A 12 -6.32 20.45 12.03
CA PRO A 12 -5.19 20.03 12.85
C PRO A 12 -4.96 18.52 12.79
N ALA A 13 -3.69 18.12 12.75
CA ALA A 13 -3.31 16.73 12.83
C ALA A 13 -3.65 16.17 14.22
N LEU A 14 -4.25 14.99 14.27
CA LEU A 14 -4.54 14.28 15.53
C LEU A 14 -3.29 13.57 16.04
N GLY A 15 -2.92 13.81 17.30
CA GLY A 15 -1.89 13.06 18.01
C GLY A 15 -2.41 11.73 18.57
N LEU A 16 -1.52 10.90 19.11
CA LEU A 16 -1.91 9.56 19.63
C LEU A 16 -2.97 9.63 20.74
N ASP A 17 -2.90 10.63 21.63
CA ASP A 17 -3.89 10.84 22.68
C ASP A 17 -5.27 11.22 22.10
N ASP A 18 -5.29 12.04 21.04
CA ASP A 18 -6.52 12.38 20.32
C ASP A 18 -7.12 11.14 19.65
N LEU A 19 -6.29 10.32 19.00
CA LEU A 19 -6.72 9.06 18.37
C LEU A 19 -7.29 8.07 19.39
N ALA A 20 -6.69 7.98 20.57
CA ALA A 20 -7.15 7.11 21.64
C ALA A 20 -8.45 7.61 22.29
N ALA A 21 -8.66 8.93 22.35
CA ALA A 21 -9.88 9.54 22.88
C ALA A 21 -11.03 9.61 21.87
N ALA A 22 -10.74 9.53 20.57
CA ALA A 22 -11.73 9.64 19.51
C ALA A 22 -12.65 8.41 19.44
N ALA A 23 -13.96 8.66 19.46
CA ALA A 23 -14.95 7.61 19.25
C ALA A 23 -14.95 7.15 17.78
N PRO A 24 -15.21 5.86 17.49
CA PRO A 24 -15.43 5.38 16.14
C PRO A 24 -16.61 6.11 15.46
N ILE A 25 -16.51 6.32 14.15
CA ILE A 25 -17.64 6.84 13.34
C ILE A 25 -18.35 5.64 12.73
N PRO A 26 -19.62 5.36 13.12
CA PRO A 26 -20.31 4.17 12.67
C PRO A 26 -20.53 4.17 11.15
N ALA A 27 -20.75 2.98 10.61
CA ALA A 27 -21.30 2.82 9.26
C ALA A 27 -22.69 3.44 9.19
N THR A 28 -23.01 4.08 8.07
CA THR A 28 -24.31 4.71 7.81
C THR A 28 -25.26 3.81 7.02
N GLU A 29 -24.73 2.72 6.44
CA GLU A 29 -25.48 1.76 5.64
C GLU A 29 -24.92 0.34 5.81
N SER A 30 -25.66 -0.66 5.34
CA SER A 30 -25.13 -2.04 5.24
C SER A 30 -24.29 -2.19 3.97
N MET A 31 -23.37 -3.16 3.95
CA MET A 31 -22.56 -3.47 2.77
C MET A 31 -23.47 -3.75 1.56
N PRO A 32 -23.35 -2.96 0.47
CA PRO A 32 -24.07 -3.22 -0.78
C PRO A 32 -23.68 -4.58 -1.41
N ALA A 33 -24.58 -5.19 -2.18
CA ALA A 33 -24.36 -6.52 -2.76
C ALA A 33 -23.25 -6.53 -3.82
N ASP A 34 -23.17 -5.48 -4.63
CA ASP A 34 -22.09 -5.26 -5.61
C ASP A 34 -20.73 -5.06 -4.94
N VAL A 35 -20.70 -4.38 -3.78
CA VAL A 35 -19.50 -4.31 -2.93
C VAL A 35 -19.12 -5.68 -2.38
N ALA A 36 -20.10 -6.47 -1.92
CA ALA A 36 -19.83 -7.82 -1.44
C ALA A 36 -19.19 -8.69 -2.54
N GLU A 37 -19.75 -8.66 -3.75
CA GLU A 37 -19.20 -9.35 -4.94
C GLU A 37 -17.77 -8.87 -5.28
N LEU A 38 -17.52 -7.55 -5.20
CA LEU A 38 -16.19 -6.97 -5.40
C LEU A 38 -15.17 -7.41 -4.33
N LEU A 39 -15.61 -7.80 -3.14
CA LEU A 39 -14.74 -8.28 -2.06
C LEU A 39 -14.64 -9.80 -1.97
N GLU A 40 -15.39 -10.53 -2.78
CA GLU A 40 -15.28 -11.99 -2.80
C GLU A 40 -13.85 -12.40 -3.20
N PRO A 41 -13.25 -13.35 -2.45
CA PRO A 41 -11.94 -13.88 -2.80
C PRO A 41 -11.99 -14.53 -4.18
N HIS A 42 -11.32 -13.93 -5.16
CA HIS A 42 -11.23 -14.51 -6.49
C HIS A 42 -10.03 -15.46 -6.52
N SER A 43 -10.30 -16.77 -6.51
CA SER A 43 -9.32 -17.80 -6.84
C SER A 43 -9.70 -18.41 -8.19
N GLY A 44 -8.72 -18.57 -9.07
CA GLY A 44 -9.01 -19.03 -10.42
C GLY A 44 -7.74 -19.39 -11.18
N VAL A 45 -7.96 -20.16 -12.25
CA VAL A 45 -6.95 -20.44 -13.26
C VAL A 45 -7.19 -19.48 -14.41
N TYR A 46 -6.15 -18.75 -14.79
CA TYR A 46 -6.17 -17.82 -15.91
C TYR A 46 -5.47 -18.47 -17.10
N VAL A 47 -5.94 -18.17 -18.31
CA VAL A 47 -5.29 -18.64 -19.55
C VAL A 47 -4.84 -17.40 -20.32
N LEU A 48 -3.53 -17.30 -20.57
CA LEU A 48 -2.99 -16.28 -21.47
C LEU A 48 -2.98 -16.85 -22.90
N SER A 49 -3.78 -16.25 -23.79
CA SER A 49 -3.92 -16.68 -25.18
C SER A 49 -4.37 -15.52 -26.06
N ASP A 50 -3.85 -15.46 -27.29
CA ASP A 50 -4.30 -14.50 -28.32
C ASP A 50 -5.68 -14.87 -28.88
N ASP A 51 -6.04 -16.16 -28.80
CA ASP A 51 -7.35 -16.69 -29.18
C ASP A 51 -8.23 -16.96 -27.96
N LYS A 52 -9.56 -16.88 -28.13
CA LYS A 52 -10.52 -17.28 -27.08
C LYS A 52 -10.26 -18.75 -26.69
N PRO A 53 -9.89 -19.04 -25.43
CA PRO A 53 -9.60 -20.41 -25.04
C PRO A 53 -10.87 -21.25 -25.09
N SER A 54 -10.79 -22.43 -25.68
CA SER A 54 -11.78 -23.48 -25.50
C SER A 54 -11.40 -24.31 -24.28
N LEU A 55 -12.30 -24.40 -23.29
CA LEU A 55 -12.13 -25.29 -22.17
C LEU A 55 -12.78 -26.64 -22.52
N ASP A 56 -11.95 -27.66 -22.77
CA ASP A 56 -12.39 -29.06 -22.74
C ASP A 56 -11.99 -29.63 -21.37
N ALA A 57 -12.88 -29.46 -20.39
CA ALA A 57 -12.64 -29.92 -19.03
C ALA A 57 -12.88 -31.44 -18.92
N GLY A 58 -11.88 -32.22 -19.29
CA GLY A 58 -11.80 -33.64 -18.95
C GLY A 58 -11.11 -33.82 -17.61
N SER A 59 -11.73 -34.50 -16.66
CA SER A 59 -11.09 -34.82 -15.39
C SER A 59 -10.53 -36.25 -15.45
N ALA A 60 -9.21 -36.37 -15.56
CA ALA A 60 -8.52 -37.67 -15.49
C ALA A 60 -7.89 -37.84 -14.11
N HIS A 61 -8.32 -38.84 -13.36
CA HIS A 61 -7.70 -39.18 -12.08
C HIS A 61 -6.28 -39.69 -12.34
N VAL A 62 -5.27 -39.00 -11.79
CA VAL A 62 -3.87 -39.40 -11.90
C VAL A 62 -3.68 -40.68 -11.07
N ARG A 63 -3.71 -41.86 -11.71
CA ARG A 63 -3.71 -43.17 -11.01
C ARG A 63 -2.54 -43.39 -10.04
N ALA A 64 -1.47 -42.61 -10.15
CA ALA A 64 -0.29 -42.67 -9.28
C ALA A 64 -0.41 -41.80 -8.00
N ALA A 65 -1.43 -40.94 -7.88
CA ALA A 65 -1.66 -40.08 -6.72
C ALA A 65 -3.17 -40.01 -6.42
N ALA A 66 -3.58 -40.33 -5.19
CA ALA A 66 -4.98 -40.23 -4.82
C ALA A 66 -5.47 -38.78 -4.95
N ASP A 67 -6.64 -38.60 -5.55
CA ASP A 67 -7.40 -37.35 -5.62
C ASP A 67 -6.74 -36.20 -6.39
N VAL A 68 -5.86 -36.52 -7.36
CA VAL A 68 -5.25 -35.53 -8.26
C VAL A 68 -5.89 -35.59 -9.64
N TRP A 69 -6.26 -34.42 -10.15
CA TRP A 69 -6.89 -34.24 -11.46
C TRP A 69 -5.98 -33.42 -12.38
N HIS A 70 -5.90 -33.82 -13.65
CA HIS A 70 -5.16 -33.10 -14.68
C HIS A 70 -6.07 -32.07 -15.37
N VAL A 71 -5.58 -30.84 -15.58
CA VAL A 71 -6.26 -29.79 -16.36
C VAL A 71 -5.29 -29.33 -17.44
N ASP A 72 -5.69 -29.46 -18.70
CA ASP A 72 -4.92 -29.04 -19.87
C ASP A 72 -5.48 -27.74 -20.47
N ALA A 73 -4.61 -26.79 -20.80
CA ALA A 73 -4.97 -25.72 -21.73
C ALA A 73 -4.71 -26.21 -23.16
N VAL A 74 -5.76 -26.30 -23.97
CA VAL A 74 -5.64 -26.67 -25.40
C VAL A 74 -4.95 -25.55 -26.20
N HIS A 75 -5.15 -24.29 -25.76
CA HIS A 75 -4.52 -23.10 -26.31
C HIS A 75 -4.15 -22.14 -25.16
N GLY A 76 -2.86 -21.80 -25.07
CA GLY A 76 -2.34 -20.86 -24.06
C GLY A 76 -1.64 -21.53 -22.87
N GLU A 77 -1.15 -20.69 -21.95
CA GLU A 77 -0.47 -21.10 -20.73
C GLU A 77 -1.43 -20.97 -19.53
N LEU A 78 -1.57 -22.04 -18.72
CA LEU A 78 -2.31 -21.99 -17.46
C LEU A 78 -1.51 -21.19 -16.42
N ARG A 79 -2.18 -20.23 -15.79
CA ARG A 79 -1.58 -19.33 -14.78
C ARG A 79 -2.44 -19.27 -13.53
N THR A 80 -1.79 -19.09 -12.39
CA THR A 80 -2.44 -18.79 -11.11
C THR A 80 -2.41 -17.29 -10.78
N THR A 81 -1.80 -16.48 -11.64
CA THR A 81 -1.71 -15.02 -11.52
C THR A 81 -2.25 -14.34 -12.78
N ILE A 82 -2.70 -13.09 -12.62
CA ILE A 82 -3.05 -12.24 -13.76
C ILE A 82 -1.82 -11.38 -14.10
N PRO A 83 -1.33 -11.42 -15.35
CA PRO A 83 -0.16 -10.63 -15.73
C PRO A 83 -0.50 -9.13 -15.77
N GLY A 84 0.52 -8.34 -15.50
CA GLY A 84 0.51 -6.93 -15.82
C GLY A 84 0.63 -6.65 -17.33
N LEU A 85 0.19 -5.47 -17.74
CA LEU A 85 0.10 -5.03 -19.13
C LEU A 85 1.13 -3.95 -19.45
N GLU A 86 1.22 -2.91 -18.61
CA GLU A 86 2.05 -1.74 -18.88
C GLU A 86 2.92 -1.35 -17.67
N GLN A 87 4.14 -0.93 -17.95
CA GLN A 87 5.07 -0.36 -16.97
C GLN A 87 5.67 0.92 -17.52
N THR A 88 5.61 2.01 -16.76
CA THR A 88 6.16 3.32 -17.15
C THR A 88 7.14 3.80 -16.09
N GLU A 89 8.43 3.78 -16.42
CA GLU A 89 9.49 4.38 -15.61
C GLU A 89 9.65 5.85 -15.99
N LEU A 90 9.59 6.74 -15.01
CA LEU A 90 9.75 8.17 -15.22
C LEU A 90 11.22 8.57 -15.24
N PRO A 91 11.64 9.47 -16.14
CA PRO A 91 13.03 9.92 -16.19
C PRO A 91 13.37 10.76 -14.96
N LEU A 92 14.57 10.56 -14.43
CA LEU A 92 15.11 11.35 -13.32
C LEU A 92 15.35 12.83 -13.70
N GLU A 93 15.67 13.09 -14.97
CA GLU A 93 16.07 14.43 -15.46
C GLU A 93 14.88 15.39 -15.69
N THR A 94 13.65 14.89 -15.79
CA THR A 94 12.43 15.70 -16.02
C THR A 94 11.88 16.37 -14.76
N ALA A 95 12.55 16.21 -13.63
CA ALA A 95 12.25 16.84 -12.35
C ALA A 95 12.67 18.32 -12.33
N GLU A 96 12.13 19.13 -13.25
CA GLU A 96 12.28 20.59 -13.18
C GLU A 96 11.76 21.07 -11.82
N SER A 97 12.52 21.99 -11.20
CA SER A 97 12.33 22.53 -9.85
C SER A 97 10.85 22.59 -9.44
N VAL A 98 10.40 21.61 -8.67
CA VAL A 98 9.02 21.62 -8.18
C VAL A 98 8.95 22.77 -7.17
N ARG A 99 8.03 23.71 -7.43
CA ARG A 99 7.81 24.82 -6.51
C ARG A 99 7.43 24.26 -5.14
N ALA A 100 7.95 24.87 -4.08
CA ALA A 100 7.52 24.62 -2.71
C ALA A 100 6.04 25.02 -2.58
N GLU A 101 5.16 24.09 -2.93
CA GLU A 101 3.71 24.27 -2.96
C GLU A 101 3.05 23.13 -2.21
N ASP A 102 2.07 23.50 -1.39
CA ASP A 102 1.21 22.53 -0.74
C ASP A 102 0.35 21.83 -1.79
N ALA A 103 0.40 20.50 -1.79
CA ALA A 103 -0.34 19.70 -2.74
C ALA A 103 -0.96 18.50 -2.03
N GLY A 104 -2.15 18.12 -2.48
CA GLY A 104 -2.80 16.94 -1.93
C GLY A 104 -4.01 16.51 -2.72
N THR A 105 -4.64 15.46 -2.23
CA THR A 105 -5.87 14.89 -2.75
C THR A 105 -6.74 14.36 -1.62
N ASP A 106 -8.06 14.36 -1.81
CA ASP A 106 -8.98 13.93 -0.75
C ASP A 106 -8.94 12.42 -0.47
N SER A 107 -9.21 12.08 0.79
CA SER A 107 -9.55 10.73 1.25
C SER A 107 -11.03 10.42 1.00
N HIS A 108 -11.39 9.14 1.02
CA HIS A 108 -12.78 8.72 0.89
C HIS A 108 -13.08 7.49 1.76
N ARG A 109 -14.20 7.56 2.49
CA ARG A 109 -14.77 6.45 3.26
C ARG A 109 -16.15 6.08 2.69
N PRO A 110 -16.36 4.84 2.23
CA PRO A 110 -17.68 4.32 1.88
C PRO A 110 -18.63 4.27 3.08
N GLY A 111 -19.92 4.53 2.86
CA GLY A 111 -20.91 4.60 3.94
C GLY A 111 -21.05 3.31 4.75
N TRP A 112 -20.79 2.16 4.14
CA TRP A 112 -20.91 0.85 4.80
C TRP A 112 -19.76 0.54 5.79
N LEU A 113 -18.66 1.29 5.73
CA LEU A 113 -17.50 1.08 6.60
C LEU A 113 -17.56 1.98 7.83
N GLU A 114 -17.38 1.37 9.01
CA GLU A 114 -17.00 2.11 10.20
C GLU A 114 -15.61 2.75 10.02
N GLN A 115 -15.40 3.93 10.61
CA GLN A 115 -14.07 4.51 10.80
C GLN A 115 -13.58 4.34 12.24
N GLN A 116 -12.38 3.80 12.39
CA GLN A 116 -11.67 3.73 13.67
C GLN A 116 -10.38 4.54 13.61
N PHE A 117 -10.23 5.47 14.54
CA PHE A 117 -9.01 6.28 14.69
C PHE A 117 -7.86 5.47 15.26
N LEU A 118 -8.16 4.58 16.20
CA LEU A 118 -7.22 3.63 16.77
C LEU A 118 -7.87 2.23 16.75
N PRO A 119 -7.24 1.22 16.12
CA PRO A 119 -7.75 -0.13 16.10
C PRO A 119 -7.41 -0.81 17.43
N ARG A 120 -7.96 -2.00 17.66
CA ARG A 120 -7.46 -2.83 18.77
C ARG A 120 -6.01 -3.21 18.46
N LEU A 121 -5.13 -3.12 19.45
CA LEU A 121 -3.71 -3.46 19.29
C LEU A 121 -3.38 -4.74 20.03
N ALA A 122 -2.74 -5.68 19.32
CA ALA A 122 -2.16 -6.88 19.91
C ALA A 122 -0.62 -6.75 19.91
N PRO A 123 0.03 -6.65 21.09
CA PRO A 123 1.48 -6.60 21.16
C PRO A 123 2.09 -7.95 20.78
N PHE A 124 3.22 -7.92 20.08
CA PHE A 124 4.03 -9.11 19.84
C PHE A 124 5.51 -8.75 19.77
N GLN A 125 6.34 -9.66 20.27
CA GLN A 125 7.78 -9.45 20.34
C GLN A 125 8.48 -10.33 19.31
N LEU A 126 9.48 -9.76 18.65
CA LEU A 126 10.34 -10.46 17.71
C LEU A 126 11.79 -10.42 18.16
N SER A 127 12.51 -11.47 17.84
CA SER A 127 13.93 -11.62 18.18
C SER A 127 14.82 -10.73 17.29
N PRO A 128 16.09 -10.50 17.70
CA PRO A 128 17.10 -9.86 16.84
C PRO A 128 17.23 -10.51 15.46
N ARG A 129 17.08 -11.84 15.39
CA ARG A 129 17.22 -12.60 14.12
C ARG A 129 16.08 -12.30 13.14
N GLU A 130 14.87 -12.10 13.65
CA GLU A 130 13.68 -11.83 12.83
C GLU A 130 13.61 -10.38 12.37
N THR A 131 14.20 -9.47 13.14
CA THR A 131 14.16 -8.03 12.89
C THR A 131 15.42 -7.48 12.23
N GLY A 132 16.54 -8.19 12.34
CA GLY A 132 17.86 -7.67 11.98
C GLY A 132 18.39 -6.61 12.96
N SER A 133 17.69 -6.37 14.07
CA SER A 133 18.02 -5.33 15.05
C SER A 133 18.94 -5.84 16.17
N PRO A 134 19.64 -4.95 16.93
CA PRO A 134 20.55 -5.36 18.01
C PRO A 134 19.88 -6.09 19.19
N GLY A 135 18.57 -5.92 19.35
CA GLY A 135 17.79 -6.46 20.46
C GLY A 135 16.40 -6.88 20.01
N SER A 136 15.71 -7.64 20.87
CA SER A 136 14.30 -7.95 20.64
C SER A 136 13.49 -6.65 20.57
N ARG A 137 12.56 -6.56 19.62
CA ARG A 137 11.69 -5.40 19.45
C ARG A 137 10.22 -5.79 19.66
N LEU A 138 9.47 -4.90 20.29
CA LEU A 138 8.03 -5.00 20.47
C LEU A 138 7.34 -4.29 19.30
N PHE A 139 6.38 -4.97 18.69
CA PHE A 139 5.53 -4.43 17.63
C PHE A 139 4.06 -4.54 18.04
N PHE A 140 3.21 -3.77 17.37
CA PHE A 140 1.77 -3.86 17.52
C PHE A 140 1.13 -4.34 16.23
N GLU A 141 0.22 -5.30 16.36
CA GLU A 141 -0.62 -5.76 15.26
C GLU A 141 -1.98 -5.06 15.38
N PRO A 142 -2.47 -4.39 14.32
CA PRO A 142 -3.83 -3.87 14.28
C PRO A 142 -4.84 -5.02 14.12
N ARG A 143 -5.83 -5.04 15.00
CA ARG A 143 -6.93 -6.01 15.03
C ARG A 143 -8.27 -5.28 14.94
N ALA A 144 -9.24 -5.94 14.33
CA ALA A 144 -10.63 -5.47 14.35
C ALA A 144 -11.18 -5.50 15.80
N ALA A 145 -12.21 -4.70 16.06
CA ALA A 145 -12.81 -4.59 17.39
C ALA A 145 -13.34 -5.95 17.86
N ALA A 146 -14.05 -6.69 17.01
CA ALA A 146 -14.30 -8.11 17.19
C ALA A 146 -13.39 -8.98 16.31
N GLU A 147 -13.02 -10.17 16.79
CA GLU A 147 -12.16 -11.13 16.06
C GLU A 147 -12.80 -11.64 14.76
N ALA A 148 -14.14 -11.64 14.70
CA ALA A 148 -14.92 -11.98 13.50
C ALA A 148 -15.11 -10.80 12.52
N GLU A 149 -14.67 -9.59 12.89
CA GLU A 149 -14.84 -8.39 12.08
C GLU A 149 -13.63 -8.10 11.18
N ARG A 150 -13.88 -7.30 10.14
CA ARG A 150 -12.84 -6.82 9.23
C ARG A 150 -12.22 -5.55 9.82
N LEU A 151 -10.97 -5.24 9.46
CA LEU A 151 -10.36 -3.98 9.91
C LEU A 151 -11.19 -2.80 9.39
N ALA A 152 -11.49 -1.83 10.25
CA ALA A 152 -12.27 -0.65 9.88
C ALA A 152 -11.47 0.30 8.99
N TYR A 153 -12.14 1.29 8.40
CA TYR A 153 -11.46 2.38 7.71
C TYR A 153 -10.63 3.22 8.71
N PRO A 154 -9.41 3.66 8.37
CA PRO A 154 -8.69 3.45 7.11
C PRO A 154 -7.69 2.29 7.14
N TRP A 155 -7.65 1.52 8.22
CA TRP A 155 -6.72 0.40 8.42
C TRP A 155 -6.85 -0.68 7.35
N CYS A 156 -8.06 -0.87 6.81
CA CYS A 156 -8.29 -1.77 5.67
C CYS A 156 -7.71 -1.28 4.33
N CYS A 157 -7.32 -0.01 4.22
CA CYS A 157 -6.72 0.53 2.99
C CYS A 157 -5.25 0.11 2.83
N VAL A 158 -4.60 -0.38 3.89
CA VAL A 158 -3.20 -0.84 3.86
C VAL A 158 -3.16 -2.35 3.66
N GLY A 159 -2.24 -2.82 2.83
CA GLY A 159 -2.15 -4.23 2.47
C GLY A 159 -0.75 -4.69 2.08
N ARG A 160 -0.61 -6.00 1.92
CA ARG A 160 0.60 -6.62 1.39
C ARG A 160 0.61 -6.55 -0.12
N VAL A 161 1.77 -6.29 -0.70
CA VAL A 161 2.03 -6.41 -2.13
C VAL A 161 2.91 -7.64 -2.36
N VAL A 162 2.52 -8.50 -3.29
CA VAL A 162 3.31 -9.66 -3.72
C VAL A 162 3.64 -9.48 -5.19
N THR A 163 4.93 -9.40 -5.50
CA THR A 163 5.42 -9.15 -6.86
C THR A 163 6.21 -10.36 -7.34
N SER A 164 5.91 -10.82 -8.56
CA SER A 164 6.66 -11.86 -9.26
C SER A 164 6.97 -11.38 -10.67
N SER A 165 8.19 -11.64 -11.15
CA SER A 165 8.63 -11.35 -12.52
C SER A 165 9.80 -12.26 -12.91
N SER A 166 10.36 -12.06 -14.11
CA SER A 166 11.62 -12.67 -14.51
C SER A 166 12.80 -12.36 -13.57
N LEU A 167 12.71 -11.31 -12.75
CA LEU A 167 13.74 -10.91 -11.78
C LEU A 167 13.62 -11.64 -10.43
N GLY A 168 12.55 -12.41 -10.22
CA GLY A 168 12.30 -13.15 -8.99
C GLY A 168 10.95 -12.81 -8.37
N THR A 169 10.79 -13.15 -7.08
CA THR A 169 9.59 -12.87 -6.29
C THR A 169 9.97 -12.20 -4.99
N TRP A 170 9.28 -11.12 -4.67
CA TRP A 170 9.48 -10.35 -3.44
C TRP A 170 8.14 -9.79 -2.96
N THR A 171 8.15 -9.25 -1.74
CA THR A 171 6.95 -8.66 -1.16
C THR A 171 7.24 -7.31 -0.54
N GLY A 172 6.25 -6.43 -0.61
CA GLY A 172 6.24 -5.14 0.05
C GLY A 172 4.87 -4.87 0.67
N SER A 173 4.61 -3.60 0.90
CA SER A 173 3.39 -3.04 1.44
C SER A 173 2.85 -1.98 0.49
N GLY A 174 1.59 -1.60 0.66
CA GLY A 174 1.01 -0.51 -0.10
C GLY A 174 -0.31 -0.04 0.48
N VAL A 175 -0.82 1.06 -0.08
CA VAL A 175 -2.02 1.75 0.40
C VAL A 175 -2.93 2.16 -0.74
N LEU A 176 -4.24 2.05 -0.55
CA LEU A 176 -5.23 2.56 -1.49
C LEU A 176 -5.29 4.10 -1.43
N VAL A 177 -5.11 4.74 -2.58
CA VAL A 177 -5.12 6.22 -2.76
C VAL A 177 -6.13 6.70 -3.82
N GLY A 178 -7.00 5.79 -4.26
CA GLY A 178 -8.10 6.08 -5.19
C GLY A 178 -8.96 4.84 -5.44
N PRO A 179 -10.02 4.95 -6.27
CA PRO A 179 -10.99 3.88 -6.51
C PRO A 179 -10.37 2.54 -6.93
N ASN A 180 -9.32 2.58 -7.74
CA ASN A 180 -8.58 1.42 -8.24
C ASN A 180 -7.06 1.69 -8.20
N LEU A 181 -6.62 2.55 -7.29
CA LEU A 181 -5.23 3.03 -7.25
C LEU A 181 -4.54 2.57 -5.97
N LEU A 182 -3.39 1.94 -6.15
CA LEU A 182 -2.47 1.50 -5.11
C LEU A 182 -1.20 2.35 -5.20
N LEU A 183 -0.78 2.94 -4.09
CA LEU A 183 0.53 3.53 -3.91
C LEU A 183 1.45 2.56 -3.16
N THR A 184 2.68 2.41 -3.65
CA THR A 184 3.73 1.59 -3.03
C THR A 184 5.11 2.18 -3.37
N ALA A 185 6.19 1.57 -2.87
CA ALA A 185 7.54 1.98 -3.21
C ALA A 185 7.88 1.60 -4.66
N GLY A 186 8.73 2.38 -5.32
CA GLY A 186 9.15 2.17 -6.69
C GLY A 186 9.80 0.80 -6.88
N HIS A 187 10.72 0.43 -5.98
CA HIS A 187 11.42 -0.85 -6.02
C HIS A 187 10.52 -2.07 -5.69
N VAL A 188 9.29 -1.87 -5.21
CA VAL A 188 8.30 -2.96 -5.08
C VAL A 188 7.71 -3.31 -6.44
N ALA A 189 7.62 -2.34 -7.36
CA ALA A 189 7.19 -2.57 -8.73
C ALA A 189 8.33 -3.22 -9.56
N PRO A 190 8.01 -4.17 -10.46
CA PRO A 190 9.01 -4.97 -11.17
C PRO A 190 9.59 -4.27 -12.41
N PHE A 191 10.12 -3.06 -12.26
CA PHE A 191 10.74 -2.32 -13.36
C PHE A 191 11.83 -3.15 -14.06
N GLY A 192 11.79 -3.16 -15.40
CA GLY A 192 12.70 -3.98 -16.22
C GLY A 192 12.41 -5.49 -16.20
N GLY A 193 11.50 -5.96 -15.35
CA GLY A 193 11.04 -7.34 -15.32
C GLY A 193 10.05 -7.65 -16.44
N SER A 194 10.17 -8.84 -17.02
CA SER A 194 9.19 -9.38 -17.97
C SER A 194 8.30 -10.43 -17.28
N ASN A 195 7.17 -10.77 -17.91
CA ASN A 195 6.21 -11.76 -17.41
C ASN A 195 5.80 -11.52 -15.95
N TRP A 196 5.53 -10.25 -15.61
CA TRP A 196 5.31 -9.85 -14.24
C TRP A 196 3.83 -9.95 -13.82
N SER A 197 3.63 -10.19 -12.53
CA SER A 197 2.35 -10.07 -11.85
C SER A 197 2.57 -9.42 -10.49
N MET A 198 1.68 -8.52 -10.10
CA MET A 198 1.73 -7.88 -8.79
C MET A 198 0.35 -7.93 -8.16
N GLU A 199 0.23 -8.51 -6.96
CA GLU A 199 -1.02 -8.72 -6.24
C GLU A 199 -1.05 -7.84 -4.99
N PHE A 200 -2.12 -7.07 -4.81
CA PHE A 200 -2.42 -6.34 -3.59
C PHE A 200 -3.47 -7.06 -2.75
N ILE A 201 -3.16 -7.25 -1.47
CA ILE A 201 -3.99 -7.98 -0.51
C ILE A 201 -4.25 -7.06 0.71
N PRO A 202 -5.36 -6.29 0.70
CA PRO A 202 -5.69 -5.38 1.81
C PRO A 202 -6.00 -6.15 3.09
N ALA A 203 -5.51 -5.60 4.22
CA ALA A 203 -5.71 -6.17 5.55
C ALA A 203 -5.38 -7.67 5.66
N LEU A 204 -4.36 -8.16 4.94
CA LEU A 204 -3.89 -9.54 5.04
C LEU A 204 -3.65 -9.90 6.51
N ARG A 205 -4.11 -11.07 6.94
CA ARG A 205 -3.83 -11.62 8.28
C ARG A 205 -3.57 -13.12 8.18
N GLN A 206 -2.32 -13.47 7.86
CA GLN A 206 -1.96 -14.88 7.78
C GLN A 206 -2.17 -15.59 9.11
N GLY A 207 -2.81 -16.75 9.07
CA GLY A 207 -3.15 -17.56 10.25
C GLY A 207 -4.55 -17.30 10.84
N ASP A 208 -5.24 -16.23 10.45
CA ASP A 208 -6.65 -16.04 10.82
C ASP A 208 -7.56 -17.00 10.01
N PRO A 209 -8.77 -17.36 10.48
CA PRO A 209 -9.72 -18.19 9.73
C PRO A 209 -10.08 -17.62 8.34
N ASN A 210 -10.09 -16.28 8.22
CA ASN A 210 -10.23 -15.57 6.96
C ASN A 210 -9.00 -14.67 6.74
N PRO A 211 -7.91 -15.19 6.16
CA PRO A 211 -6.65 -14.47 6.06
C PRO A 211 -6.66 -13.34 5.01
N ARG A 212 -7.64 -13.34 4.10
CA ARG A 212 -7.83 -12.33 3.04
C ARG A 212 -9.23 -11.72 3.17
N PRO A 213 -9.50 -10.94 4.23
CA PRO A 213 -10.86 -10.54 4.62
C PRO A 213 -11.61 -9.70 3.59
N PHE A 214 -10.88 -9.12 2.63
CA PHE A 214 -11.36 -8.25 1.57
C PHE A 214 -10.94 -8.74 0.17
N GLY A 215 -10.57 -10.02 0.05
CA GLY A 215 -10.03 -10.57 -1.18
C GLY A 215 -8.67 -9.96 -1.57
N SER A 216 -8.44 -9.83 -2.87
CA SER A 216 -7.23 -9.24 -3.45
C SER A 216 -7.50 -8.74 -4.87
N ALA A 217 -6.56 -7.95 -5.41
CA ALA A 217 -6.56 -7.52 -6.79
C ALA A 217 -5.16 -7.52 -7.38
N PHE A 218 -5.04 -8.00 -8.61
CA PHE A 218 -3.82 -7.84 -9.39
C PHE A 218 -3.71 -6.43 -9.97
N VAL A 219 -2.48 -6.01 -10.22
CA VAL A 219 -2.13 -4.75 -10.88
C VAL A 219 -2.09 -4.97 -12.39
N SER A 220 -2.80 -4.11 -13.12
CA SER A 220 -2.82 -4.09 -14.58
C SER A 220 -1.67 -3.27 -15.14
N GLN A 221 -1.33 -2.15 -14.50
CA GLN A 221 -0.26 -1.27 -14.95
C GLN A 221 0.26 -0.40 -13.82
N TYR A 222 1.49 0.09 -13.95
CA TYR A 222 2.07 1.02 -12.99
C TYR A 222 2.93 2.09 -13.66
N ARG A 223 3.07 3.21 -12.96
CA ARG A 223 3.89 4.36 -13.34
C ARG A 223 4.62 4.84 -12.11
N GLY A 224 5.90 5.14 -12.21
CA GLY A 224 6.65 5.59 -11.05
C GLY A 224 8.11 5.87 -11.36
N TYR A 225 8.85 6.16 -10.30
CA TYR A 225 10.30 6.26 -10.35
C TYR A 225 10.88 4.99 -9.75
N ASN A 226 12.06 4.63 -10.23
CA ASN A 226 12.81 3.51 -9.70
C ASN A 226 14.27 3.92 -9.61
N ARG A 227 14.89 3.63 -8.47
CA ARG A 227 16.33 3.74 -8.31
C ARG A 227 16.82 2.49 -7.59
N PRO A 228 16.98 1.38 -8.32
CA PRO A 228 17.36 0.13 -7.69
C PRO A 228 18.72 0.32 -7.02
N SER A 229 18.83 -0.13 -5.76
CA SER A 229 20.01 -0.08 -4.87
C SER A 229 20.31 1.19 -4.08
N ASP A 230 19.55 2.27 -4.22
CA ASP A 230 19.68 3.46 -3.38
C ASP A 230 18.37 3.73 -2.60
N VAL A 231 18.49 4.20 -1.36
CA VAL A 231 17.40 4.88 -0.65
C VAL A 231 17.29 6.27 -1.28
N PHE A 232 16.07 6.72 -1.60
CA PHE A 232 15.87 7.98 -2.31
C PHE A 232 14.48 8.58 -2.07
N GLY A 233 14.40 9.91 -2.03
CA GLY A 233 13.18 10.67 -1.74
C GLY A 233 12.05 10.56 -2.77
N TYR A 234 12.26 9.87 -3.89
CA TYR A 234 11.26 9.65 -4.93
C TYR A 234 10.98 8.17 -5.27
N ASP A 235 11.38 7.23 -4.41
CA ASP A 235 11.12 5.79 -4.60
C ASP A 235 9.64 5.40 -4.38
N TYR A 236 8.78 5.73 -5.36
CA TYR A 236 7.36 5.40 -5.33
C TYR A 236 6.80 5.06 -6.72
N ALA A 237 5.75 4.23 -6.72
CA ALA A 237 4.97 3.89 -7.88
C ALA A 237 3.46 3.95 -7.59
N ILE A 238 2.70 4.51 -8.54
CA ILE A 238 1.25 4.42 -8.58
C ILE A 238 0.86 3.25 -9.49
N CYS A 239 -0.06 2.41 -9.01
CA CYS A 239 -0.47 1.18 -9.68
C CYS A 239 -1.99 1.17 -9.88
N ARG A 240 -2.43 0.79 -11.08
CA ARG A 240 -3.85 0.55 -11.39
C ARG A 240 -4.20 -0.91 -11.10
N LEU A 241 -5.17 -1.13 -10.22
CA LEU A 241 -5.72 -2.45 -9.94
C LEU A 241 -6.73 -2.86 -11.03
N TYR A 242 -6.76 -4.15 -11.38
CA TYR A 242 -7.81 -4.71 -12.25
C TYR A 242 -9.20 -4.60 -11.61
N ARG A 243 -9.28 -4.81 -10.29
CA ARG A 243 -10.51 -4.65 -9.51
C ARG A 243 -10.44 -3.36 -8.71
N PRO A 244 -11.48 -2.52 -8.71
CA PRO A 244 -11.47 -1.22 -8.03
C PRO A 244 -11.68 -1.36 -6.51
N LEU A 245 -10.75 -2.00 -5.79
CA LEU A 245 -10.88 -2.26 -4.35
C LEU A 245 -11.09 -0.99 -3.52
N GLY A 246 -10.60 0.17 -3.96
CA GLY A 246 -10.84 1.46 -3.29
C GLY A 246 -12.30 1.90 -3.33
N GLN A 247 -13.12 1.46 -4.29
CA GLN A 247 -14.57 1.71 -4.25
C GLN A 247 -15.23 1.00 -3.08
N ALA A 248 -14.79 -0.23 -2.78
CA ALA A 248 -15.29 -1.00 -1.65
C ALA A 248 -14.70 -0.52 -0.32
N LEU A 249 -13.38 -0.29 -0.26
CA LEU A 249 -12.66 -0.10 0.99
C LEU A 249 -12.41 1.36 1.36
N GLY A 250 -12.69 2.29 0.44
CA GLY A 250 -12.22 3.65 0.53
C GLY A 250 -10.74 3.77 0.20
N TRP A 251 -10.22 4.98 0.39
CA TRP A 251 -8.81 5.29 0.20
C TRP A 251 -8.37 6.42 1.12
N MET A 252 -7.06 6.48 1.36
CA MET A 252 -6.43 7.62 2.04
C MET A 252 -6.16 8.73 1.03
N GLY A 253 -6.18 9.97 1.50
CA GLY A 253 -5.68 11.11 0.74
C GLY A 253 -4.15 11.10 0.72
N VAL A 254 -3.55 11.93 -0.12
CA VAL A 254 -2.11 12.20 -0.09
C VAL A 254 -1.88 13.68 0.16
N GLN A 255 -0.78 14.03 0.83
CA GLN A 255 -0.44 15.41 1.17
C GLN A 255 1.07 15.64 1.14
N SER A 256 1.47 16.80 0.62
CA SER A 256 2.81 17.38 0.76
C SER A 256 2.73 18.86 1.12
N TRP A 257 3.81 19.39 1.68
CA TRP A 257 3.94 20.81 2.00
C TRP A 257 5.24 21.35 1.47
N GLY A 258 5.24 22.61 1.04
CA GLY A 258 6.49 23.29 0.69
C GLY A 258 7.34 23.60 1.92
N ASP A 259 6.69 23.81 3.06
CA ASP A 259 7.31 24.13 4.34
C ASP A 259 7.68 22.86 5.13
N GLU A 260 8.94 22.74 5.52
CA GLU A 260 9.47 21.60 6.28
C GLU A 260 8.93 21.58 7.72
N ASP A 261 8.62 22.74 8.30
CA ASP A 261 8.03 22.85 9.65
C ASP A 261 6.67 22.13 9.71
N GLU A 262 5.94 22.07 8.59
CA GLU A 262 4.69 21.31 8.50
C GLU A 262 4.95 19.80 8.67
N TYR A 263 6.06 19.28 8.17
CA TYR A 263 6.39 17.89 8.36
C TYR A 263 6.79 17.59 9.80
N GLU A 264 7.64 18.42 10.39
CA GLU A 264 8.23 18.19 11.71
C GLU A 264 7.26 18.36 12.88
N ARG A 265 6.27 19.27 12.75
CA ARG A 265 5.33 19.57 13.84
C ARG A 265 4.23 18.52 14.04
N ARG A 266 4.22 17.45 13.25
CA ARG A 266 3.19 16.41 13.24
C ARG A 266 3.68 15.10 13.84
N SER A 267 2.71 14.28 14.22
CA SER A 267 2.93 12.92 14.67
C SER A 267 2.30 11.95 13.69
N TYR A 268 3.07 10.99 13.23
CA TYR A 268 2.68 10.08 12.17
C TYR A 268 2.46 8.66 12.68
N THR A 269 1.73 7.92 11.87
CA THR A 269 1.53 6.48 11.93
C THR A 269 2.14 5.85 10.69
N SER A 270 2.74 4.68 10.84
CA SER A 270 3.16 3.86 9.71
C SER A 270 2.69 2.43 9.89
N SER A 271 2.33 1.79 8.80
CA SER A 271 1.89 0.39 8.81
C SER A 271 2.48 -0.36 7.63
N GLY A 272 2.82 -1.63 7.84
CA GLY A 272 3.44 -2.46 6.83
C GLY A 272 3.29 -3.95 7.09
N TYR A 273 3.81 -4.72 6.14
CA TYR A 273 3.76 -6.17 6.08
C TYR A 273 5.16 -6.78 5.97
N PRO A 274 5.95 -6.74 7.05
CA PRO A 274 7.29 -7.32 7.03
C PRO A 274 7.28 -8.81 6.66
N ALA A 275 8.23 -9.20 5.82
CA ALA A 275 8.32 -10.56 5.30
C ALA A 275 8.59 -11.57 6.43
N THR A 276 9.33 -11.15 7.47
CA THR A 276 9.71 -12.01 8.59
C THR A 276 8.61 -12.20 9.63
N PHE A 277 7.48 -11.48 9.53
CA PHE A 277 6.42 -11.49 10.55
C PHE A 277 5.37 -12.57 10.27
N GLY A 278 5.67 -13.53 9.39
CA GLY A 278 4.76 -14.62 9.05
C GLY A 278 3.47 -14.16 8.36
N GLY A 279 3.47 -12.98 7.73
CA GLY A 279 2.28 -12.37 7.12
C GLY A 279 1.35 -11.64 8.10
N ARG A 280 1.85 -11.32 9.29
CA ARG A 280 1.22 -10.42 10.25
C ARG A 280 1.50 -8.95 9.89
N PRO A 281 0.50 -8.05 9.91
CA PRO A 281 0.75 -6.61 9.78
C PRO A 281 1.38 -6.05 11.06
N ALA A 282 2.14 -4.98 10.91
CA ALA A 282 2.66 -4.20 12.04
C ALA A 282 2.32 -2.72 11.86
N VAL A 283 2.08 -2.04 12.97
CA VAL A 283 1.86 -0.59 13.04
C VAL A 283 2.83 0.03 14.04
N GLN A 284 3.32 1.21 13.70
CA GLN A 284 4.07 2.10 14.57
C GLN A 284 3.35 3.44 14.66
N PHE A 285 3.27 3.98 15.87
CA PHE A 285 2.61 5.25 16.18
C PHE A 285 3.62 6.28 16.68
N ALA A 286 3.13 7.51 16.80
CA ALA A 286 3.87 8.63 17.38
C ALA A 286 5.23 8.88 16.71
N ILE A 287 5.30 8.62 15.41
CA ILE A 287 6.52 8.80 14.61
C ILE A 287 6.71 10.29 14.38
N GLY A 288 7.87 10.81 14.71
CA GLY A 288 8.29 12.16 14.34
C GLY A 288 9.34 12.10 13.24
N ILE A 289 9.27 13.06 12.33
CA ILE A 289 10.34 13.28 11.35
C ILE A 289 11.54 13.87 12.08
N ARG A 290 12.73 13.35 11.78
CA ARG A 290 14.00 13.75 12.39
C ARG A 290 14.81 14.66 11.49
N ASP A 291 14.59 14.54 10.19
CA ASP A 291 15.32 15.25 9.16
C ASP A 291 14.58 15.15 7.83
N LEU A 292 14.88 16.10 6.96
CA LEU A 292 14.32 16.17 5.62
C LEU A 292 15.40 16.48 4.60
N ASP A 293 15.65 15.53 3.70
CA ASP A 293 16.54 15.75 2.58
C ASP A 293 15.77 15.98 1.29
N ASN A 294 16.20 17.02 0.56
CA ASN A 294 15.55 17.44 -0.66
C ASN A 294 16.13 16.71 -1.86
N ASP A 295 15.34 15.76 -2.37
CA ASP A 295 15.69 14.91 -3.49
C ASP A 295 14.81 15.23 -4.69
N SER A 296 15.17 16.20 -5.54
CA SER A 296 14.30 16.58 -6.66
C SER A 296 13.98 15.36 -7.55
N PRO A 297 12.69 15.00 -7.76
CA PRO A 297 11.47 15.77 -7.45
C PRO A 297 10.72 15.40 -6.14
N GLY A 298 11.23 14.47 -5.36
CA GLY A 298 10.72 14.06 -4.06
C GLY A 298 11.41 14.70 -2.83
N LYS A 299 11.20 14.08 -1.67
CA LYS A 299 11.90 14.35 -0.40
C LYS A 299 12.05 13.06 0.37
N GLU A 300 13.16 12.95 1.09
CA GLU A 300 13.40 11.94 2.11
C GLU A 300 12.81 12.46 3.43
N LEU A 301 11.86 11.72 3.99
CA LEU A 301 11.28 12.01 5.29
C LEU A 301 11.87 11.00 6.28
N GLU A 302 12.91 11.42 6.99
CA GLU A 302 13.68 10.51 7.82
C GLU A 302 13.09 10.37 9.23
N THR A 303 13.11 9.15 9.75
CA THR A 303 12.58 8.82 11.07
C THR A 303 13.53 7.91 11.83
N VAL A 304 13.26 7.68 13.11
CA VAL A 304 14.00 6.66 13.87
C VAL A 304 13.78 5.28 13.26
N GLU A 305 14.79 4.40 13.29
CA GLU A 305 14.66 3.05 12.74
C GLU A 305 13.73 2.16 13.59
N TYR A 306 12.64 1.69 13.01
CA TYR A 306 11.73 0.65 13.52
C TYR A 306 11.31 -0.37 12.46
N THR A 307 11.50 -0.09 11.18
CA THR A 307 11.03 -0.94 10.08
C THR A 307 11.97 -2.12 9.81
N THR A 308 11.48 -3.06 8.99
CA THR A 308 12.23 -4.24 8.53
C THR A 308 11.79 -4.60 7.11
N GLY A 309 12.54 -5.50 6.45
CA GLY A 309 12.26 -5.90 5.06
C GLY A 309 10.80 -6.37 4.84
N GLY A 310 10.17 -5.85 3.79
CA GLY A 310 8.74 -6.05 3.47
C GLY A 310 7.84 -4.89 3.91
N TRP A 311 8.33 -3.99 4.75
CA TRP A 311 7.64 -2.73 5.05
C TRP A 311 7.71 -1.73 3.89
N SER A 312 8.62 -1.93 2.91
CA SER A 312 8.74 -1.12 1.69
C SER A 312 7.39 -0.83 1.04
N GLY A 313 7.09 0.44 0.78
CA GLY A 313 5.81 0.89 0.25
C GLY A 313 4.72 1.10 1.30
N GLY A 314 4.98 0.77 2.56
CA GLY A 314 4.08 1.04 3.69
C GLY A 314 3.94 2.54 3.92
N PRO A 315 2.72 3.08 4.10
CA PRO A 315 2.51 4.52 4.19
C PRO A 315 3.02 5.09 5.51
N LEU A 316 3.61 6.29 5.45
CA LEU A 316 3.67 7.25 6.56
C LEU A 316 2.47 8.18 6.43
N TRP A 317 1.61 8.23 7.44
CA TRP A 317 0.33 8.92 7.34
C TRP A 317 -0.14 9.46 8.70
N PHE A 318 -1.10 10.37 8.65
CA PHE A 318 -1.72 10.98 9.84
C PHE A 318 -3.20 11.27 9.58
N PHE A 319 -3.94 11.60 10.63
CA PHE A 319 -5.31 12.10 10.51
C PHE A 319 -5.31 13.63 10.52
N ALA A 320 -5.74 14.26 9.43
CA ALA A 320 -6.13 15.67 9.39
C ALA A 320 -7.61 15.78 9.76
N GLY A 321 -7.91 15.99 11.05
CA GLY A 321 -9.26 15.81 11.57
C GLY A 321 -9.74 14.36 11.37
N GLN A 322 -10.76 14.15 10.54
CA GLN A 322 -11.27 12.81 10.22
C GLN A 322 -10.60 12.17 8.99
N SER A 323 -9.80 12.93 8.24
CA SER A 323 -9.27 12.50 6.95
C SER A 323 -7.88 11.87 7.11
N PRO A 324 -7.68 10.59 6.77
CA PRO A 324 -6.35 9.99 6.75
C PRO A 324 -5.58 10.43 5.51
N MET A 325 -4.38 10.95 5.72
CA MET A 325 -3.51 11.55 4.70
C MET A 325 -2.13 10.91 4.73
N VAL A 326 -1.71 10.35 3.61
CA VAL A 326 -0.37 9.79 3.39
C VAL A 326 0.59 10.90 2.96
N VAL A 327 1.77 10.95 3.57
CA VAL A 327 2.81 11.95 3.25
C VAL A 327 4.02 11.35 2.55
N GLY A 328 4.19 10.02 2.66
CA GLY A 328 5.22 9.27 1.97
C GLY A 328 5.02 7.76 2.13
N VAL A 329 5.86 6.99 1.44
CA VAL A 329 5.92 5.54 1.55
C VAL A 329 7.34 5.10 1.90
N LEU A 330 7.48 4.03 2.69
CA LEU A 330 8.81 3.59 3.10
C LEU A 330 9.63 3.16 1.88
N SER A 331 10.76 3.83 1.66
CA SER A 331 11.74 3.44 0.65
C SER A 331 12.75 2.46 1.22
N GLY A 332 13.30 2.76 2.40
CA GLY A 332 14.30 1.91 3.01
C GLY A 332 14.84 2.48 4.31
N ALA A 333 16.09 2.17 4.61
CA ALA A 333 16.78 2.68 5.78
C ALA A 333 18.26 2.90 5.48
N GLU A 334 18.77 4.07 5.82
CA GLU A 334 20.12 4.50 5.50
C GLU A 334 20.89 5.07 6.69
N THR A 335 22.17 5.31 6.49
CA THR A 335 23.08 5.90 7.48
C THR A 335 23.85 7.00 6.76
N ASP A 336 23.53 8.25 7.04
CA ASP A 336 24.31 9.37 6.56
C ASP A 336 25.47 9.69 7.52
N GLY A 337 26.70 9.72 7.00
CA GLY A 337 27.90 10.09 7.75
C GLY A 337 28.04 9.43 9.14
N PHE A 338 27.84 10.23 10.19
CA PHE A 338 27.94 9.82 11.60
C PHE A 338 26.58 9.69 12.29
N ASP A 339 25.49 9.88 11.56
CA ASP A 339 24.14 9.83 12.10
C ASP A 339 23.72 8.39 12.40
N PRO A 340 22.79 8.20 13.37
CA PRO A 340 22.20 6.90 13.57
C PRO A 340 21.46 6.46 12.30
N ARG A 341 21.36 5.15 12.09
CA ARG A 341 20.55 4.62 10.99
C ARG A 341 19.09 5.07 11.13
N ARG A 342 18.51 5.55 10.02
CA ARG A 342 17.15 6.11 9.95
C ARG A 342 16.32 5.33 8.94
N ASP A 343 15.01 5.26 9.21
CA ASP A 343 14.04 4.80 8.21
C ASP A 343 13.64 5.99 7.34
N VAL A 344 13.61 5.78 6.02
CA VAL A 344 13.41 6.85 5.04
C VAL A 344 12.13 6.62 4.26
N TYR A 345 11.25 7.61 4.31
CA TYR A 345 10.02 7.63 3.52
C TYR A 345 10.17 8.57 2.33
N ALA A 346 9.92 8.06 1.13
CA ALA A 346 9.87 8.85 -0.09
C ALA A 346 8.51 9.54 -0.21
N GLY A 347 8.50 10.84 -0.46
CA GLY A 347 7.27 11.64 -0.51
C GLY A 347 7.36 12.88 -1.38
N TYR A 348 6.63 13.92 -0.98
CA TYR A 348 6.57 15.23 -1.64
C TYR A 348 5.78 15.26 -2.97
N THR A 349 5.89 16.36 -3.71
CA THR A 349 4.97 16.76 -4.78
C THR A 349 4.92 15.79 -5.97
N ALA A 350 6.04 15.19 -6.39
CA ALA A 350 6.01 14.23 -7.48
C ALA A 350 5.24 12.94 -7.14
N MET A 351 5.16 12.56 -5.86
CA MET A 351 4.25 11.50 -5.40
C MET A 351 2.79 11.92 -5.61
N ILE A 352 2.45 13.17 -5.26
CA ILE A 352 1.11 13.72 -5.44
C ILE A 352 0.72 13.76 -6.92
N ASP A 353 1.66 14.14 -7.80
CA ASP A 353 1.44 14.21 -9.24
C ASP A 353 1.20 12.82 -9.84
N LEU A 354 1.90 11.78 -9.36
CA LEU A 354 1.60 10.40 -9.75
C LEU A 354 0.19 9.98 -9.33
N VAL A 355 -0.23 10.30 -8.11
CA VAL A 355 -1.59 9.98 -7.64
C VAL A 355 -2.65 10.72 -8.46
N ARG A 356 -2.43 12.01 -8.75
CA ARG A 356 -3.31 12.80 -9.63
C ARG A 356 -3.38 12.22 -11.03
N PHE A 357 -2.23 11.87 -11.61
CA PHE A 357 -2.16 11.19 -12.91
C PHE A 357 -3.03 9.92 -12.91
N GLY A 358 -2.90 9.06 -11.89
CA GLY A 358 -3.72 7.86 -11.78
C GLY A 358 -5.22 8.17 -11.69
N ARG A 359 -5.61 9.17 -10.88
CA ARG A 359 -7.02 9.59 -10.72
C ARG A 359 -7.62 10.16 -12.00
N ASP A 360 -6.81 10.81 -12.82
CA ASP A 360 -7.26 11.45 -14.06
C ASP A 360 -7.27 10.50 -15.26
N ASN A 361 -6.31 9.56 -15.33
CA ASN A 361 -6.10 8.74 -16.52
C ASN A 361 -6.55 7.29 -16.36
N TRP A 362 -6.69 6.78 -15.14
CA TRP A 362 -6.97 5.36 -14.87
C TRP A 362 -8.31 5.14 -14.16
N ARG A 363 -9.33 5.93 -14.53
CA ARG A 363 -10.66 5.77 -13.97
C ARG A 363 -11.21 4.34 -14.24
N PRO A 364 -12.00 3.77 -13.32
CA PRO A 364 -12.61 2.45 -13.47
C PRO A 364 -13.40 2.29 -14.77
#